data_AF-A0A954RIS5-F1
#
_entry.id   AF-A0A954RIS5-F1
#
_cell.length_a   1.000
_cell.length_b   1.000
_cell.length_c   1.000
_cell.angle_alpha   90.00
_cell.angle_beta   90.00
_cell.angle_gamma   90.00
#
_symmetry.space_group_name_H-M   'P 1'
#
loop_
_entity.id
_entity.type
_entity.pdbx_description
1 polymer ?
#
loop_
_entity_poly.entity_id
_entity_poly.type
_entity_poly.pdbx_seq_one_letter_code
_entity_poly.pdbx_strand_id
1 'polypeptide(L)'
;LTVNGDVEGMKLPPSSQRAGVFPVKGVDMPYMGEDPNAYRWNYLIRSNRERDDYSRIIALTDALRSTNSTVGGPLDVQTQAVMDVDQWLRLFAFESLAGINDTFNQGLQHNLQLYVRPSDQRVLALPWDMDFALHQDTTMSIYGTGSRLSRTFAIPTNRRVFQQHLWDIMQTSYRTDYLEPWLNHWAEVADQNATAAILGYINARRNYVMARLAPRVEFS
;
A
#
# COMPACT_ATOMS: atom_id res chain seq x y z
N LEU A 1 -10.77 -19.49 16.28
CA LEU A 1 -9.71 -20.00 17.21
C LEU A 1 -9.62 -19.13 18.46
N THR A 2 -10.06 -19.63 19.61
CA THR A 2 -9.93 -18.98 20.92
C THR A 2 -8.96 -19.78 21.79
N VAL A 3 -8.38 -19.16 22.81
CA VAL A 3 -7.38 -19.79 23.70
C VAL A 3 -7.90 -21.11 24.31
N ASN A 4 -9.21 -21.22 24.49
CA ASN A 4 -9.88 -22.33 25.17
C ASN A 4 -10.90 -23.08 24.30
N GLY A 5 -11.03 -22.76 23.01
CA GLY A 5 -12.02 -23.37 22.11
C GLY A 5 -13.46 -22.91 22.31
N ASP A 6 -13.73 -22.03 23.28
CA ASP A 6 -15.02 -21.39 23.51
C ASP A 6 -15.25 -20.25 22.50
N VAL A 7 -16.45 -20.11 21.97
CA VAL A 7 -16.82 -19.03 21.02
C VAL A 7 -16.67 -17.64 21.64
N GLU A 8 -16.86 -17.51 22.96
CA GLU A 8 -16.68 -16.26 23.71
C GLU A 8 -15.27 -16.11 24.34
N GLY A 9 -14.40 -17.11 24.16
CA GLY A 9 -13.06 -17.10 24.72
C GLY A 9 -12.14 -16.04 24.10
N MET A 10 -11.06 -15.69 24.83
CA MET A 10 -10.02 -14.79 24.34
C MET A 10 -9.53 -15.25 22.95
N LYS A 11 -9.58 -14.34 21.97
CA LYS A 11 -9.11 -14.64 20.62
C LYS A 11 -7.59 -14.75 20.62
N LEU A 12 -7.06 -15.76 19.94
CA LEU A 12 -5.61 -15.88 19.79
C LEU A 12 -5.10 -14.73 18.90
N PRO A 13 -4.08 -13.97 19.32
CA PRO A 13 -3.44 -13.02 18.41
C PRO A 13 -2.77 -13.81 17.28
N PRO A 14 -2.74 -13.29 16.04
CA PRO A 14 -2.06 -13.93 14.90
C PRO A 14 -0.59 -14.27 15.19
N SER A 15 0.06 -13.49 16.06
CA SER A 15 1.43 -13.71 16.54
C SER A 15 1.57 -14.91 17.50
N SER A 16 0.47 -15.50 18.00
CA SER A 16 0.53 -16.78 18.72
C SER A 16 0.97 -17.94 17.82
N GLN A 17 1.13 -17.72 16.52
CA GLN A 17 1.62 -18.72 15.56
C GLN A 17 3.08 -18.52 15.14
N ARG A 18 3.77 -17.43 15.52
CA ARG A 18 5.20 -17.21 15.21
C ARG A 18 5.93 -16.44 16.31
N ALA A 19 6.88 -17.10 16.97
CA ALA A 19 7.79 -16.46 17.93
C ALA A 19 8.60 -15.32 17.26
N GLY A 20 8.76 -14.19 17.95
CA GLY A 20 9.59 -13.05 17.50
C GLY A 20 8.90 -12.01 16.62
N VAL A 21 7.60 -12.13 16.38
CA VAL A 21 6.80 -11.11 15.66
C VAL A 21 6.23 -10.11 16.66
N PHE A 22 6.74 -8.88 16.64
CA PHE A 22 6.18 -7.77 17.42
C PHE A 22 4.72 -7.53 17.00
N PRO A 23 3.80 -7.24 17.94
CA PRO A 23 2.38 -7.06 17.63
C PRO A 23 2.09 -5.88 16.69
N VAL A 24 3.05 -4.96 16.51
CA VAL A 24 3.00 -3.83 15.57
C VAL A 24 3.51 -4.21 14.18
N LYS A 25 4.35 -5.25 14.05
CA LYS A 25 4.78 -5.80 12.75
C LYS A 25 3.61 -6.61 12.20
N GLY A 26 2.72 -5.92 11.49
CA GLY A 26 1.45 -6.45 11.03
C GLY A 26 1.56 -7.70 10.15
N VAL A 27 0.40 -8.17 9.69
CA VAL A 27 0.33 -9.35 8.82
C VAL A 27 0.41 -8.96 7.36
N ASP A 28 1.27 -9.62 6.59
CA ASP A 28 1.39 -9.45 5.12
C ASP A 28 0.19 -10.09 4.38
N MET A 29 -1.02 -9.71 4.76
CA MET A 29 -2.31 -10.15 4.21
C MET A 29 -2.37 -11.65 3.80
N PRO A 30 -1.92 -12.60 4.64
CA PRO A 30 -2.09 -14.01 4.32
C PRO A 30 -3.58 -14.37 4.35
N TYR A 31 -3.98 -15.30 3.50
CA TYR A 31 -5.27 -15.97 3.67
C TYR A 31 -5.25 -16.80 4.97
N MET A 32 -6.21 -16.54 5.85
CA MET A 32 -6.30 -17.17 7.18
C MET A 32 -7.53 -18.09 7.32
N GLY A 33 -8.10 -18.51 6.18
CA GLY A 33 -9.32 -19.31 6.13
C GLY A 33 -10.59 -18.47 6.07
N GLU A 34 -11.74 -19.16 6.17
CA GLU A 34 -13.08 -18.56 6.10
C GLU A 34 -13.62 -18.10 7.47
N ASP A 35 -12.96 -18.43 8.58
CA ASP A 35 -13.39 -18.01 9.92
C ASP A 35 -13.11 -16.50 10.11
N PRO A 36 -14.14 -15.63 10.22
CA PRO A 36 -13.94 -14.19 10.41
C PRO A 36 -13.15 -13.86 11.68
N ASN A 37 -13.18 -14.73 12.70
CA ASN A 37 -12.40 -14.54 13.92
C ASN A 37 -10.89 -14.49 13.68
N ALA A 38 -10.38 -15.11 12.61
CA ALA A 38 -8.96 -15.08 12.27
C ALA A 38 -8.48 -13.67 11.82
N TYR A 39 -9.41 -12.81 11.38
CA TYR A 39 -9.10 -11.49 10.81
C TYR A 39 -9.28 -10.35 11.81
N ARG A 40 -10.12 -10.54 12.84
CA ARG A 40 -10.52 -9.49 13.79
C ARG A 40 -9.37 -8.73 14.45
N TRP A 41 -8.28 -9.43 14.76
CA TRP A 41 -7.14 -8.81 15.44
C TRP A 41 -6.39 -7.79 14.57
N ASN A 42 -6.21 -8.10 13.27
CA ASN A 42 -5.43 -7.25 12.36
C ASN A 42 -6.28 -6.27 11.57
N TYR A 43 -7.55 -6.62 11.31
CA TYR A 43 -8.45 -5.85 10.47
C TYR A 43 -9.62 -5.34 11.32
N LEU A 44 -9.37 -4.26 12.06
CA LEU A 44 -10.39 -3.64 12.90
C LEU A 44 -11.41 -2.91 12.03
N ILE A 45 -12.67 -3.33 12.11
CA ILE A 45 -13.77 -2.65 11.44
C ILE A 45 -13.98 -1.27 12.09
N ARG A 46 -13.82 -0.20 11.31
CA ARG A 46 -13.98 1.18 11.81
C ARG A 46 -15.39 1.75 11.61
N SER A 47 -16.12 1.29 10.59
CA SER A 47 -17.47 1.73 10.25
C SER A 47 -18.42 0.55 10.13
N ASN A 48 -19.73 0.77 10.40
CA ASN A 48 -20.75 -0.29 10.34
C ASN A 48 -20.38 -1.56 11.13
N ARG A 49 -19.80 -1.39 12.33
CA ARG A 49 -19.22 -2.48 13.14
C ARG A 49 -20.21 -3.60 13.43
N GLU A 50 -21.49 -3.27 13.61
CA GLU A 50 -22.56 -4.23 13.88
C GLU A 50 -22.77 -5.25 12.75
N ARG A 51 -22.38 -4.92 11.51
CA ARG A 51 -22.45 -5.87 10.39
C ARG A 51 -21.46 -7.01 10.51
N ASP A 52 -20.35 -6.74 11.20
CA ASP A 52 -19.34 -7.74 11.50
C ASP A 52 -18.83 -8.52 10.27
N ASP A 53 -18.77 -7.84 9.13
CA ASP A 53 -18.55 -8.45 7.83
C ASP A 53 -17.07 -8.40 7.41
N TYR A 54 -16.45 -9.58 7.39
CA TYR A 54 -15.08 -9.80 6.95
C TYR A 54 -14.97 -10.41 5.55
N SER A 55 -16.10 -10.71 4.89
CA SER A 55 -16.15 -11.48 3.63
C SER A 55 -15.28 -10.88 2.52
N ARG A 56 -15.18 -9.55 2.46
CA ARG A 56 -14.37 -8.83 1.47
C ARG A 56 -12.88 -8.82 1.79
N ILE A 57 -12.52 -8.80 3.08
CA ILE A 57 -11.13 -8.95 3.48
C ILE A 57 -10.67 -10.40 3.27
N ILE A 58 -11.51 -11.39 3.59
CA ILE A 58 -11.23 -12.81 3.34
C ILE A 58 -10.97 -13.07 1.85
N ALA A 59 -11.83 -12.56 0.97
CA ALA A 59 -11.64 -12.73 -0.47
C ALA A 59 -10.42 -11.99 -1.01
N LEU A 60 -10.08 -10.82 -0.46
CA LEU A 60 -8.85 -10.12 -0.81
C LEU A 60 -7.63 -10.98 -0.45
N THR A 61 -7.56 -11.51 0.77
CA THR A 61 -6.41 -12.32 1.20
C THR A 61 -6.34 -13.66 0.46
N ASP A 62 -7.47 -14.26 0.08
CA ASP A 62 -7.50 -15.46 -0.77
C ASP A 62 -6.99 -15.16 -2.19
N ALA A 63 -7.42 -14.04 -2.80
CA ALA A 63 -6.89 -13.62 -4.10
C ALA A 63 -5.35 -13.42 -4.04
N LEU A 64 -4.85 -12.83 -2.95
CA LEU A 64 -3.42 -12.64 -2.71
C LEU A 64 -2.69 -13.92 -2.28
N ARG A 65 -3.39 -15.04 -2.07
CA ARG A 65 -2.75 -16.35 -1.84
C ARG A 65 -2.14 -16.88 -3.13
N SER A 66 -2.78 -16.62 -4.28
CA SER A 66 -2.29 -17.02 -5.60
C SER A 66 -0.86 -16.57 -5.84
N THR A 67 -0.11 -17.41 -6.55
CA THR A 67 1.28 -17.15 -6.93
C THR A 67 1.37 -16.90 -8.44
N ASN A 68 2.54 -16.46 -8.89
CA ASN A 68 2.89 -16.13 -10.28
C ASN A 68 2.25 -14.85 -10.82
N SER A 69 3.11 -14.00 -11.39
CA SER A 69 2.76 -12.67 -11.89
C SER A 69 2.54 -12.71 -13.40
N THR A 70 1.53 -13.45 -13.86
CA THR A 70 1.23 -13.61 -15.30
C THR A 70 -0.09 -12.94 -15.66
N VAL A 71 -0.14 -12.30 -16.83
CA VAL A 71 -1.37 -11.70 -17.39
C VAL A 71 -2.41 -12.80 -17.60
N GLY A 72 -3.64 -12.58 -17.13
CA GLY A 72 -4.73 -13.56 -17.19
C GLY A 72 -4.55 -14.79 -16.28
N GLY A 73 -3.49 -14.82 -15.46
CA GLY A 73 -3.29 -15.87 -14.46
C GLY A 73 -4.25 -15.74 -13.27
N PRO A 74 -4.27 -16.74 -12.36
CA PRO A 74 -5.16 -16.72 -11.20
C PRO A 74 -5.00 -15.47 -10.32
N LEU A 75 -3.77 -15.03 -10.06
CA LEU A 75 -3.51 -13.81 -9.29
C LEU A 75 -4.10 -12.57 -9.96
N ASP A 76 -3.91 -12.41 -11.28
CA ASP A 76 -4.43 -11.28 -12.04
C ASP A 76 -5.96 -11.25 -12.00
N VAL A 77 -6.60 -12.34 -12.44
CA VAL A 77 -8.07 -12.43 -12.50
C VAL A 77 -8.73 -12.22 -11.14
N GLN A 78 -8.21 -12.86 -10.09
CA GLN A 78 -8.80 -12.79 -8.76
C GLN A 78 -8.61 -11.39 -8.14
N THR A 79 -7.43 -10.78 -8.28
CA THR A 79 -7.20 -9.44 -7.73
C THR A 79 -8.06 -8.39 -8.45
N GLN A 80 -8.18 -8.45 -9.78
CA GLN A 80 -9.05 -7.55 -10.55
C GLN A 80 -10.54 -7.67 -10.16
N ALA A 81 -10.96 -8.80 -9.62
CA ALA A 81 -12.32 -9.02 -9.16
C ALA A 81 -12.59 -8.44 -7.76
N VAL A 82 -11.60 -8.42 -6.86
CA VAL A 82 -11.82 -8.11 -5.43
C VAL A 82 -11.22 -6.79 -4.96
N MET A 83 -10.28 -6.20 -5.70
CA MET A 83 -9.65 -4.92 -5.36
C MET A 83 -9.62 -3.97 -6.55
N ASP A 84 -9.53 -2.68 -6.26
CA ASP A 84 -9.29 -1.66 -7.28
C ASP A 84 -7.80 -1.60 -7.58
N VAL A 85 -7.33 -2.49 -8.46
CA VAL A 85 -5.89 -2.63 -8.75
C VAL A 85 -5.28 -1.30 -9.18
N ASP A 86 -5.97 -0.51 -10.02
CA ASP A 86 -5.47 0.80 -10.46
C ASP A 86 -5.25 1.77 -9.28
N GLN A 87 -6.24 1.86 -8.39
CA GLN A 87 -6.15 2.73 -7.21
C GLN A 87 -5.00 2.32 -6.26
N TRP A 88 -4.78 1.02 -6.07
CA TRP A 88 -3.66 0.51 -5.26
C TRP A 88 -2.30 0.77 -5.91
N LEU A 89 -2.19 0.60 -7.24
CA LEU A 89 -0.96 0.92 -7.96
C LEU A 89 -0.63 2.42 -7.85
N ARG A 90 -1.66 3.29 -7.90
CA ARG A 90 -1.48 4.73 -7.72
C ARG A 90 -1.06 5.11 -6.31
N LEU A 91 -1.63 4.48 -5.29
CA LEU A 91 -1.20 4.67 -3.90
C LEU A 91 0.27 4.27 -3.73
N PHE A 92 0.65 3.09 -4.22
CA PHE A 92 2.02 2.61 -4.07
C PHE A 92 3.03 3.49 -4.83
N ALA A 93 2.62 4.06 -5.98
CA ALA A 93 3.43 5.03 -6.70
C ALA A 93 3.64 6.31 -5.88
N PHE A 94 2.60 6.80 -5.20
CA PHE A 94 2.72 7.91 -4.25
C PHE A 94 3.70 7.57 -3.12
N GLU A 95 3.55 6.42 -2.45
CA GLU A 95 4.42 6.03 -1.34
C GLU A 95 5.89 5.94 -1.81
N SER A 96 6.12 5.42 -3.02
CA SER A 96 7.46 5.24 -3.61
C SER A 96 8.12 6.56 -3.95
N LEU A 97 7.35 7.54 -4.41
CA LEU A 97 7.84 8.90 -4.65
C LEU A 97 8.08 9.64 -3.33
N ALA A 98 7.15 9.54 -2.38
CA ALA A 98 7.28 10.20 -1.09
C ALA A 98 8.34 9.56 -0.18
N GLY A 99 8.92 8.42 -0.56
CA GLY A 99 9.97 7.75 0.22
C GLY A 99 9.49 7.37 1.61
N ILE A 100 8.21 6.98 1.72
CA ILE A 100 7.60 6.58 2.98
C ILE A 100 8.33 5.32 3.45
N ASN A 101 8.96 5.40 4.61
CA ASN A 101 9.34 4.22 5.35
C ASN A 101 8.21 3.91 6.34
N ASP A 102 8.03 2.67 6.76
CA ASP A 102 7.00 2.30 7.73
C ASP A 102 5.55 2.30 7.19
N THR A 103 5.36 1.87 5.94
CA THR A 103 4.04 1.61 5.35
C THR A 103 3.97 0.26 4.65
N PHE A 104 2.76 -0.24 4.42
CA PHE A 104 2.52 -1.50 3.74
C PHE A 104 3.26 -1.53 2.40
N ASN A 105 4.03 -2.60 2.15
CA ASN A 105 4.90 -2.77 0.97
C ASN A 105 6.16 -1.88 0.92
N GLN A 106 6.36 -0.94 1.87
CA GLN A 106 7.60 -0.17 2.11
C GLN A 106 8.01 -0.15 3.60
N GLY A 107 8.74 -1.18 4.01
CA GLY A 107 9.18 -1.36 5.40
C GLY A 107 8.33 -2.39 6.13
N LEU A 108 7.28 -1.95 6.83
CA LEU A 108 6.46 -2.77 7.73
C LEU A 108 5.01 -2.92 7.23
N GLN A 109 4.34 -4.03 7.58
CA GLN A 109 3.00 -4.36 7.09
C GLN A 109 1.87 -3.67 7.90
N HIS A 110 1.86 -2.34 7.96
CA HIS A 110 0.80 -1.54 8.59
C HIS A 110 0.60 -0.21 7.86
N ASN A 111 -0.01 0.80 8.51
CA ASN A 111 -0.22 2.14 7.94
C ASN A 111 -1.07 2.18 6.66
N LEU A 112 -2.03 1.24 6.61
CA LEU A 112 -2.97 1.07 5.53
C LEU A 112 -4.39 0.89 6.07
N GLN A 113 -5.34 1.65 5.55
CA GLN A 113 -6.76 1.42 5.77
C GLN A 113 -7.40 0.78 4.54
N LEU A 114 -8.30 -0.16 4.78
CA LEU A 114 -9.03 -0.84 3.72
C LEU A 114 -10.47 -0.35 3.70
N TYR A 115 -10.95 0.02 2.51
CA TYR A 115 -12.30 0.48 2.29
C TYR A 115 -12.99 -0.38 1.23
N VAL A 116 -14.10 -1.03 1.61
CA VAL A 116 -14.95 -1.76 0.66
C VAL A 116 -15.87 -0.75 -0.01
N ARG A 117 -15.63 -0.47 -1.30
CA ARG A 117 -16.44 0.48 -2.05
C ARG A 117 -17.82 -0.10 -2.34
N PRO A 118 -18.93 0.55 -1.92
CA PRO A 118 -20.27 -0.02 -2.07
C PRO A 118 -20.70 -0.30 -3.51
N SER A 119 -20.25 0.51 -4.48
CA SER A 119 -20.70 0.46 -5.86
C SER A 119 -20.28 -0.80 -6.62
N ASP A 120 -19.15 -1.41 -6.26
CA ASP A 120 -18.59 -2.58 -6.95
C ASP A 120 -17.94 -3.61 -6.02
N GLN A 121 -18.02 -3.40 -4.71
CA GLN A 121 -17.49 -4.30 -3.68
C GLN A 121 -15.98 -4.55 -3.77
N ARG A 122 -15.25 -3.69 -4.49
CA ARG A 122 -13.79 -3.73 -4.56
C ARG A 122 -13.19 -3.06 -3.33
N VAL A 123 -12.11 -3.65 -2.83
CA VAL A 123 -11.33 -3.09 -1.74
C VAL A 123 -10.37 -2.03 -2.27
N LEU A 124 -10.46 -0.82 -1.73
CA LEU A 124 -9.50 0.27 -1.92
C LEU A 124 -8.52 0.31 -0.76
N ALA A 125 -7.33 0.79 -1.02
CA ALA A 125 -6.31 1.08 -0.02
C ALA A 125 -6.20 2.58 0.20
N LEU A 126 -6.29 3.00 1.46
CA LEU A 126 -6.13 4.40 1.86
C LEU A 126 -4.87 4.52 2.74
N PRO A 127 -3.98 5.48 2.46
CA PRO A 127 -2.80 5.69 3.29
C PRO A 127 -3.22 6.15 4.68
N TRP A 128 -2.45 5.74 5.69
CA TRP A 128 -2.62 6.18 7.06
C TRP A 128 -1.25 6.40 7.69
N ASP A 129 -1.05 7.49 8.44
CA ASP A 129 0.20 7.72 9.18
C ASP A 129 1.43 7.82 8.25
N MET A 130 1.40 8.81 7.35
CA MET A 130 2.45 9.07 6.36
C MET A 130 3.47 10.11 6.86
N ASP A 131 3.61 10.27 8.17
CA ASP A 131 4.53 11.22 8.80
C ASP A 131 6.00 10.77 8.66
N PHE A 132 6.25 9.47 8.49
CA PHE A 132 7.57 8.92 8.18
C PHE A 132 7.93 9.01 6.68
N ALA A 133 7.55 10.14 6.07
CA ALA A 133 7.86 10.50 4.70
C ALA A 133 9.30 10.99 4.53
N LEU A 134 9.79 10.93 3.28
CA LEU A 134 11.13 11.36 2.87
C LEU A 134 12.26 10.66 3.64
N HIS A 135 11.97 9.48 4.21
CA HIS A 135 12.89 8.74 5.05
C HIS A 135 13.76 7.78 4.24
N GLN A 136 13.20 7.17 3.19
CA GLN A 136 13.95 6.30 2.30
C GLN A 136 14.94 7.10 1.45
N ASP A 137 16.09 6.49 1.16
CA ASP A 137 17.08 7.09 0.27
C ASP A 137 16.45 7.39 -1.12
N THR A 138 16.84 8.52 -1.71
CA THR A 138 16.31 8.96 -3.01
C THR A 138 16.55 7.95 -4.14
N THR A 139 17.48 7.01 -3.95
CA THR A 139 17.83 5.91 -4.86
C THR A 139 17.23 4.55 -4.51
N MET A 140 16.34 4.47 -3.50
CA MET A 140 15.62 3.24 -3.19
C MET A 140 14.88 2.68 -4.42
N SER A 141 14.79 1.35 -4.54
CA SER A 141 13.95 0.68 -5.53
C SER A 141 12.56 1.33 -5.64
N ILE A 142 12.10 1.57 -6.87
CA ILE A 142 10.75 2.12 -7.10
C ILE A 142 9.65 1.13 -6.72
N TYR A 143 9.98 -0.15 -6.51
CA TYR A 143 9.04 -1.23 -6.20
C TYR A 143 8.93 -1.53 -4.69
N GLY A 144 9.55 -0.71 -3.83
CA GLY A 144 9.58 -0.88 -2.37
C GLY A 144 10.39 -2.09 -1.90
N THR A 145 10.11 -2.55 -0.67
CA THR A 145 10.87 -3.59 0.04
C THR A 145 10.24 -4.98 -0.02
N GLY A 146 9.02 -5.09 -0.56
CA GLY A 146 8.35 -6.36 -0.82
C GLY A 146 7.22 -6.70 0.17
N SER A 147 6.16 -7.31 -0.37
CA SER A 147 5.00 -7.87 0.32
C SER A 147 4.31 -8.88 -0.62
N ARG A 148 3.24 -9.55 -0.17
CA ARG A 148 2.41 -10.38 -1.07
C ARG A 148 1.87 -9.61 -2.27
N LEU A 149 1.57 -8.31 -2.09
CA LEU A 149 1.05 -7.42 -3.15
C LEU A 149 2.08 -7.13 -4.24
N SER A 150 3.38 -7.21 -3.94
CA SER A 150 4.41 -6.96 -4.96
C SER A 150 4.26 -7.90 -6.16
N ARG A 151 3.72 -9.11 -5.96
CA ARG A 151 3.41 -10.06 -7.05
C ARG A 151 2.28 -9.56 -7.95
N THR A 152 1.26 -8.92 -7.38
CA THR A 152 0.17 -8.31 -8.15
C THR A 152 0.72 -7.17 -9.00
N PHE A 153 1.63 -6.36 -8.43
CA PHE A 153 2.23 -5.23 -9.14
C PHE A 153 3.26 -5.66 -10.19
N ALA A 154 3.86 -6.84 -10.01
CA ALA A 154 4.80 -7.42 -10.97
C ALA A 154 4.13 -8.04 -12.21
N ILE A 155 2.79 -8.18 -12.23
CA ILE A 155 2.07 -8.61 -13.44
C ILE A 155 2.37 -7.58 -14.56
N PRO A 156 2.75 -8.01 -15.78
CA PRO A 156 3.25 -7.09 -16.82
C PRO A 156 2.36 -5.87 -17.12
N THR A 157 1.05 -6.06 -17.17
CA THR A 157 0.06 -4.98 -17.37
C THR A 157 0.04 -4.02 -16.19
N ASN A 158 -0.07 -4.54 -14.97
CA ASN A 158 -0.07 -3.74 -13.74
C ASN A 158 1.25 -2.99 -13.55
N ARG A 159 2.38 -3.60 -13.90
CA ARG A 159 3.71 -2.96 -13.82
C ARG A 159 3.80 -1.74 -14.75
N ARG A 160 3.20 -1.82 -15.93
CA ARG A 160 3.12 -0.69 -16.87
C ARG A 160 2.25 0.43 -16.30
N VAL A 161 1.08 0.10 -15.77
CA VAL A 161 0.16 1.07 -15.13
C VAL A 161 0.81 1.73 -13.91
N PHE A 162 1.52 0.97 -13.07
CA PHE A 162 2.29 1.51 -11.95
C PHE A 162 3.33 2.55 -12.39
N GLN A 163 4.10 2.25 -13.43
CA GLN A 163 5.08 3.20 -13.98
C GLN A 163 4.40 4.43 -14.60
N GLN A 164 3.21 4.27 -15.18
CA GLN A 164 2.39 5.39 -15.64
C GLN A 164 1.95 6.27 -14.48
N HIS A 165 1.52 5.70 -13.35
CA HIS A 165 1.17 6.49 -12.14
C HIS A 165 2.37 7.24 -11.57
N LEU A 166 3.55 6.61 -11.51
CA LEU A 166 4.79 7.30 -11.12
C LEU A 166 5.05 8.50 -12.04
N TRP A 167 4.92 8.30 -13.35
CA TRP A 167 5.12 9.37 -14.32
C TRP A 167 4.10 10.49 -14.16
N ASP A 168 2.81 10.16 -14.09
CA ASP A 168 1.69 11.10 -13.94
C ASP A 168 1.84 11.99 -12.70
N ILE A 169 2.10 11.38 -11.54
CA ILE A 169 2.30 12.10 -10.27
C ILE A 169 3.51 13.06 -10.39
N MET A 170 4.62 12.60 -10.99
CA MET A 170 5.79 13.46 -11.23
C MET A 170 5.55 14.59 -12.24
N GLN A 171 4.57 14.48 -13.15
CA GLN A 171 4.24 15.57 -14.07
C GLN A 171 3.26 16.59 -13.49
N THR A 172 2.52 16.21 -12.46
CA THR A 172 1.42 17.00 -11.91
C THR A 172 1.78 17.59 -10.55
N SER A 173 1.69 16.80 -9.48
CA SER A 173 1.74 17.28 -8.09
C SER A 173 3.07 17.06 -7.39
N TYR A 174 3.88 16.09 -7.83
CA TYR A 174 5.20 15.83 -7.25
C TYR A 174 6.26 16.63 -8.02
N ARG A 175 6.15 17.96 -7.97
CA ARG A 175 7.07 18.90 -8.61
C ARG A 175 7.50 20.00 -7.66
N THR A 176 8.73 20.49 -7.83
CA THR A 176 9.28 21.53 -6.95
C THR A 176 8.49 22.83 -7.05
N ASP A 177 8.14 23.26 -8.26
CA ASP A 177 7.35 24.47 -8.50
C ASP A 177 5.90 24.36 -8.02
N TYR A 178 5.32 23.15 -8.04
CA TYR A 178 4.00 22.91 -7.46
C TYR A 178 4.04 22.90 -5.92
N LEU A 179 5.07 22.30 -5.32
CA LEU A 179 5.14 22.07 -3.87
C LEU A 179 5.72 23.26 -3.09
N GLU A 180 6.60 24.06 -3.70
CA GLU A 180 7.28 25.18 -3.03
C GLU A 180 6.31 26.16 -2.34
N PRO A 181 5.20 26.62 -2.95
CA PRO A 181 4.25 27.51 -2.27
C PRO A 181 3.64 26.90 -1.00
N TRP A 182 3.32 25.60 -1.03
CA TRP A 182 2.78 24.87 0.11
C TRP A 182 3.83 24.69 1.21
N LEU A 183 5.05 24.34 0.84
CA LEU A 183 6.15 24.16 1.79
C LEU A 183 6.49 25.48 2.49
N ASN A 184 6.53 26.60 1.77
CA ASN A 184 6.73 27.91 2.36
C ASN A 184 5.59 28.30 3.31
N HIS A 185 4.34 28.03 2.92
CA HIS A 185 3.18 28.28 3.78
C HIS A 185 3.27 27.48 5.09
N TRP A 186 3.56 26.18 5.03
CA TRP A 186 3.68 25.35 6.23
C TRP A 186 4.91 25.68 7.06
N ALA A 187 6.01 26.10 6.43
CA ALA A 187 7.19 26.58 7.15
C ALA A 187 6.89 27.81 8.01
N GLU A 188 6.07 28.74 7.50
CA GLU A 188 5.59 29.91 8.25
C GLU A 188 4.65 29.50 9.39
N VAL A 189 3.65 28.66 9.10
CA VAL A 189 2.66 28.23 10.10
C VAL A 189 3.28 27.41 11.23
N ALA A 190 4.23 26.53 10.90
CA ALA A 190 4.89 25.66 11.87
C ALA A 190 6.10 26.31 12.56
N ASP A 191 6.52 27.50 12.12
CA ASP A 191 7.78 28.15 12.52
C ASP A 191 9.01 27.21 12.38
N GLN A 192 9.01 26.41 11.30
CA GLN A 192 10.06 25.44 11.02
C GLN A 192 10.30 25.34 9.51
N ASN A 193 11.42 25.89 9.03
CA ASN A 193 11.73 25.92 7.61
C ASN A 193 12.66 24.77 7.19
N ALA A 194 12.08 23.75 6.55
CA ALA A 194 12.80 22.67 5.88
C ALA A 194 12.61 22.68 4.35
N THR A 195 12.07 23.76 3.78
CA THR A 195 11.64 23.81 2.37
C THR A 195 12.75 23.40 1.40
N ALA A 196 13.96 23.97 1.55
CA ALA A 196 15.08 23.67 0.66
C ALA A 196 15.50 22.19 0.70
N ALA A 197 15.52 21.58 1.89
CA ALA A 197 15.86 20.17 2.04
C ALA A 197 14.81 19.26 1.39
N ILE A 198 13.52 19.56 1.60
CA ILE A 198 12.40 18.82 1.02
C ILE A 198 12.41 18.92 -0.51
N LEU A 199 12.56 20.12 -1.06
CA LEU A 199 12.66 20.33 -2.52
C LEU A 199 13.88 19.63 -3.12
N GLY A 200 15.01 19.63 -2.41
CA GLY A 200 16.21 18.88 -2.77
C GLY A 200 15.94 17.37 -2.88
N TYR A 201 15.27 16.79 -1.88
CA TYR A 201 14.84 15.39 -1.91
C TYR A 201 13.94 15.10 -3.11
N ILE A 202 12.89 15.89 -3.30
CA ILE A 202 11.92 15.71 -4.39
C ILE A 202 12.64 15.71 -5.73
N ASN A 203 13.52 16.68 -5.99
CA ASN A 203 14.26 16.76 -7.24
C ASN A 203 15.16 15.54 -7.48
N ALA A 204 15.92 15.13 -6.45
CA ALA A 204 16.78 13.96 -6.52
C ALA A 204 15.98 12.66 -6.77
N ARG A 205 14.88 12.46 -6.04
CA ARG A 205 14.00 11.29 -6.18
C ARG A 205 13.37 11.24 -7.57
N ARG A 206 12.89 12.37 -8.10
CA ARG A 206 12.34 12.45 -9.47
C ARG A 206 13.37 12.04 -10.52
N ASN A 207 14.58 12.59 -10.44
CA ASN A 207 15.65 12.27 -11.39
C ASN A 207 15.98 10.77 -11.37
N TYR A 208 16.05 10.18 -10.17
CA TYR A 208 16.24 8.75 -10.02
C TYR A 208 15.09 7.95 -10.65
N VAL A 209 13.84 8.24 -10.29
CA VAL A 209 12.66 7.48 -10.76
C VAL A 209 12.53 7.58 -12.28
N MET A 210 12.69 8.78 -12.86
CA MET A 210 12.63 8.99 -14.32
C MET A 210 13.62 8.10 -15.07
N ALA A 211 14.81 7.87 -14.52
CA ALA A 211 15.83 6.99 -15.12
C ALA A 211 15.55 5.48 -14.94
N ARG A 212 14.43 5.09 -14.33
CA ARG A 212 14.00 3.68 -14.12
C ARG A 212 12.66 3.35 -14.77
N LEU A 213 11.95 4.35 -15.29
CA LEU A 213 10.74 4.10 -16.05
C LEU A 213 11.07 3.42 -17.38
N ALA A 214 10.16 2.57 -17.87
CA ALA A 214 10.30 2.02 -19.20
C ALA A 214 10.31 3.16 -20.25
N PRO A 215 11.06 3.00 -21.36
CA PRO A 215 11.06 3.97 -22.44
C PRO A 215 9.65 4.25 -22.95
N ARG A 216 9.40 5.51 -23.32
CA ARG A 216 8.17 5.85 -24.05
C ARG A 216 8.20 5.16 -25.41
N VAL A 217 7.08 4.55 -25.78
CA VAL A 217 6.87 4.02 -27.12
C VAL A 217 5.93 4.99 -27.82
N GLU A 218 6.45 5.70 -28.82
CA GLU A 218 5.63 6.55 -29.67
C GLU A 218 4.68 5.68 -30.50
N PHE A 219 3.43 6.10 -30.64
CA PHE A 219 2.50 5.45 -31.56
C PHE A 219 2.76 6.00 -32.96
N SER A 220 3.19 5.12 -33.87
CA SER A 220 3.30 5.40 -35.30
C SER A 220 1.97 5.22 -36.02
#